data_AF-A0A1J4Q4P1-F1
#
_entry.id   AF-A0A1J4Q4P1-F1
#
_cell.length_a   1.000
_cell.length_b   1.000
_cell.length_c   1.000
_cell.angle_alpha   90.00
_cell.angle_beta   90.00
_cell.angle_gamma   90.00
#
_symmetry.space_group_name_H-M   'P 1'
#
loop_
_entity.id
_entity.type
_entity.pdbx_description
1 polymer ?
#
loop_
_entity_poly.entity_id
_entity_poly.type
_entity_poly.pdbx_seq_one_letter_code
_entity_poly.pdbx_strand_id
1 'polypeptide(L)'
;MARHSKPQPPTARRALFALVTAGAALGAGAATAHADTDAPLVHVPWRPTSLGDIDPQAGLTVLTGTVGYVTGPVAGLKPNPLAGTGVDPLDNGVSTQVADFKPVGSRMLTAPITEARSLGSVPVVHQILGALTS
;
A
#
# COMPACT_ATOMS: atom_id res chain seq x y z
N MET A 1 -34.94 -22.48 -2.76
CA MET A 1 -33.95 -22.32 -3.85
C MET A 1 -32.55 -22.33 -3.25
N ALA A 2 -31.82 -23.43 -3.46
CA ALA A 2 -30.44 -23.56 -3.02
C ALA A 2 -29.51 -22.76 -3.95
N ARG A 3 -28.72 -21.85 -3.39
CA ARG A 3 -27.61 -21.20 -4.10
C ARG A 3 -26.31 -21.63 -3.43
N HIS A 4 -25.49 -22.30 -4.24
CA HIS A 4 -24.22 -22.92 -3.90
C HIS A 4 -23.23 -21.93 -3.28
N SER A 5 -22.75 -22.22 -2.07
CA SER A 5 -21.49 -21.66 -1.57
C SER A 5 -20.34 -22.36 -2.29
N LYS A 6 -19.60 -21.63 -3.13
CA LYS A 6 -18.39 -22.18 -3.77
C LYS A 6 -17.32 -22.41 -2.69
N PRO A 7 -16.75 -23.63 -2.55
CA PRO A 7 -15.60 -23.85 -1.69
C PRO A 7 -14.42 -23.03 -2.22
N GLN A 8 -13.82 -22.19 -1.37
CA GLN A 8 -12.57 -21.50 -1.74
C GLN A 8 -11.43 -22.53 -1.81
N PRO A 9 -10.58 -22.48 -2.85
CA PRO A 9 -9.52 -23.45 -3.01
C PRO A 9 -8.44 -23.24 -1.93
N PRO A 10 -7.96 -24.29 -1.26
CA PRO A 10 -6.98 -24.22 -0.17
C PRO A 10 -5.62 -23.64 -0.60
N THR A 11 -5.37 -23.56 -1.91
CA THR A 11 -4.19 -22.95 -2.53
C THR A 11 -4.15 -21.43 -2.35
N ALA A 12 -5.30 -20.74 -2.39
CA ALA A 12 -5.37 -19.29 -2.19
C ALA A 12 -4.97 -18.89 -0.76
N ARG A 13 -5.35 -19.70 0.22
CA ARG A 13 -5.00 -19.48 1.64
C ARG A 13 -3.51 -19.71 1.90
N ARG A 14 -2.91 -20.69 1.23
CA ARG A 14 -1.48 -21.01 1.34
C ARG A 14 -0.58 -19.97 0.66
N ALA A 15 -1.03 -19.38 -0.45
CA ALA A 15 -0.32 -18.29 -1.12
C ALA A 15 -0.19 -17.04 -0.23
N LEU A 16 -1.24 -16.73 0.53
CA LEU A 16 -1.23 -15.58 1.45
C LEU A 16 -0.27 -15.76 2.63
N PHE A 17 -0.11 -16.99 3.15
CA PHE A 17 0.87 -17.25 4.20
C PHE A 17 2.32 -17.21 3.70
N ALA A 18 2.59 -17.67 2.47
CA ALA A 18 3.93 -17.60 1.87
C ALA A 18 4.38 -16.15 1.61
N LEU A 19 3.45 -15.26 1.25
CA LEU A 19 3.72 -13.84 1.02
C LEU A 19 4.12 -13.12 2.33
N VAL A 20 3.47 -13.46 3.45
CA VAL A 20 3.75 -12.85 4.77
C VAL A 20 5.12 -13.25 5.31
N THR A 21 5.58 -14.49 5.09
CA THR A 21 6.91 -14.93 5.55
C THR A 21 8.06 -14.39 4.69
N ALA A 22 7.83 -14.08 3.42
CA ALA A 22 8.83 -13.43 2.56
C ALA A 22 9.09 -11.96 2.95
N GLY A 23 8.07 -11.25 3.43
CA GLY A 23 8.19 -9.85 3.84
C GLY A 23 9.12 -9.62 5.05
N ALA A 24 9.20 -10.57 5.98
CA ALA A 24 10.07 -10.44 7.16
C ALA A 24 11.57 -10.63 6.83
N ALA A 25 11.90 -11.42 5.80
CA ALA A 25 13.28 -11.66 5.39
C ALA A 25 13.90 -10.46 4.65
N LEU A 26 13.10 -9.67 3.93
CA LEU A 26 13.53 -8.46 3.23
C LEU A 26 13.81 -7.28 4.18
N GLY A 27 13.30 -7.30 5.41
CA GLY A 27 13.53 -6.25 6.42
C GLY A 27 14.88 -6.35 7.14
N ALA A 28 15.55 -7.50 7.09
CA ALA A 28 16.83 -7.72 7.80
C ALA A 28 18.07 -7.65 6.87
N GLY A 29 17.88 -7.55 5.55
CA GLY A 29 18.94 -7.67 4.55
C GLY A 29 19.64 -6.38 4.11
N ALA A 30 19.36 -5.22 4.74
CA ALA A 30 19.91 -3.93 4.31
C ALA A 30 21.31 -3.61 4.88
N ALA A 31 21.92 -4.47 5.71
CA ALA A 31 23.15 -4.12 6.43
C ALA A 31 24.45 -4.80 5.96
N THR A 32 24.47 -6.04 5.46
CA THR A 32 25.74 -6.66 4.98
C THR A 32 25.49 -7.80 3.99
N ALA A 33 25.51 -7.50 2.69
CA ALA A 33 25.57 -8.53 1.66
C ALA A 33 27.03 -8.93 1.41
N HIS A 34 27.50 -9.95 2.11
CA HIS A 34 28.67 -10.73 1.70
C HIS A 34 28.14 -12.10 1.28
N ALA A 35 28.17 -12.41 -0.01
CA ALA A 35 27.67 -13.68 -0.54
C ALA A 35 28.67 -14.79 -0.20
N ASP A 36 28.24 -15.74 0.62
CA ASP A 36 28.87 -17.04 0.76
C ASP A 36 28.20 -18.00 -0.24
N THR A 37 29.01 -18.66 -1.08
CA THR A 37 28.55 -19.43 -2.25
C THR A 37 27.98 -20.82 -1.92
N ASP A 38 27.80 -21.16 -0.64
CA ASP A 38 27.48 -22.53 -0.19
C ASP A 38 26.17 -22.65 0.63
N ALA A 39 25.26 -21.67 0.53
CA ALA A 39 23.95 -21.78 1.18
C ALA A 39 23.02 -22.79 0.46
N PRO A 40 22.32 -23.70 1.18
CA PRO A 40 21.45 -24.70 0.55
C PRO A 40 20.29 -24.04 -0.21
N LEU A 41 20.25 -24.24 -1.52
CA LEU A 41 19.18 -23.72 -2.38
C LEU A 41 17.86 -24.41 -2.07
N VAL A 42 16.90 -23.67 -1.51
CA VAL A 42 15.50 -24.10 -1.39
C VAL A 42 14.94 -24.30 -2.80
N HIS A 43 14.63 -25.55 -3.17
CA HIS A 43 14.03 -25.87 -4.46
C HIS A 43 12.55 -25.47 -4.48
N VAL A 44 12.29 -24.24 -4.91
CA VAL A 44 10.96 -23.81 -5.34
C VAL A 44 10.80 -24.24 -6.81
N PRO A 45 9.66 -24.79 -7.25
CA PRO A 45 9.44 -25.19 -8.64
C PRO A 45 9.18 -23.96 -9.52
N TRP A 46 10.08 -22.98 -9.48
CA TRP A 46 10.27 -22.05 -10.56
C TRP A 46 11.32 -22.69 -11.45
N ARG A 47 10.95 -22.97 -12.70
CA ARG A 47 11.88 -23.46 -13.71
C ARG A 47 13.08 -22.50 -13.70
N PRO A 48 14.31 -22.97 -13.40
CA PRO A 48 15.48 -22.11 -13.47
C PRO A 48 15.73 -21.85 -14.95
N THR A 49 15.16 -20.77 -15.47
CA THR A 49 15.76 -20.11 -16.62
C THR A 49 17.13 -19.69 -16.15
N SER A 50 18.19 -20.14 -16.82
CA SER A 50 19.48 -19.47 -16.75
C SER A 50 19.20 -18.02 -17.13
N LEU A 51 19.07 -17.16 -16.12
CA LEU A 51 19.06 -15.74 -16.34
C LEU A 51 20.47 -15.48 -16.84
N GLY A 52 20.60 -14.99 -18.07
CA GLY A 52 21.86 -14.40 -18.54
C GLY A 52 22.25 -13.23 -17.63
N ASP A 53 23.11 -12.34 -18.11
CA ASP A 53 23.39 -11.10 -17.36
C ASP A 53 22.07 -10.38 -17.03
N ILE A 54 21.69 -10.40 -15.75
CA ILE A 54 20.57 -9.65 -15.23
C ILE A 54 21.13 -8.28 -14.95
N ASP A 55 20.69 -7.29 -15.71
CA ASP A 55 20.92 -5.92 -15.32
C ASP A 55 19.94 -5.57 -14.17
N PRO A 56 20.43 -5.42 -12.91
CA PRO A 56 19.57 -5.07 -11.79
C PRO A 56 18.95 -3.67 -11.99
N GLN A 57 19.58 -2.77 -12.74
CA GLN A 57 19.03 -1.45 -13.04
C GLN A 57 17.84 -1.54 -14.01
N ALA A 58 17.91 -2.41 -15.01
CA ALA A 58 16.78 -2.69 -15.90
C ALA A 58 15.58 -3.26 -15.11
N GLY A 59 15.82 -4.19 -14.19
CA GLY A 59 14.78 -4.74 -13.31
C GLY A 59 14.13 -3.67 -12.42
N LEU A 60 14.93 -2.78 -11.83
CA LEU A 60 14.43 -1.68 -11.01
C LEU A 60 13.62 -0.67 -11.83
N THR A 61 14.04 -0.37 -13.05
CA THR A 61 13.34 0.54 -13.97
C THR A 61 11.97 0.00 -14.39
N VAL A 62 11.87 -1.30 -14.64
CA VAL A 62 10.59 -1.96 -14.92
C VAL A 62 9.69 -1.93 -13.67
N LEU A 63 10.26 -2.16 -12.49
CA LEU A 63 9.50 -2.13 -11.24
C LEU A 63 8.94 -0.73 -10.94
N THR A 64 9.76 0.32 -10.98
CA THR A 64 9.30 1.70 -10.75
C THR A 64 8.33 2.16 -11.83
N GLY A 65 8.55 1.75 -13.09
CA GLY A 65 7.62 1.99 -14.19
C GLY A 65 6.25 1.34 -13.97
N THR A 66 6.20 0.12 -13.43
CA THR A 66 4.93 -0.60 -13.15
C THR A 66 4.19 -0.07 -11.92
N VAL A 67 4.90 0.40 -10.90
CA VAL A 67 4.31 1.00 -9.69
C VAL A 67 3.39 2.17 -10.04
N GLY A 68 3.78 3.03 -10.98
CA GLY A 68 2.97 4.16 -11.43
C GLY A 68 1.62 3.75 -12.03
N TYR A 69 1.57 2.66 -12.81
CA TYR A 69 0.33 2.16 -13.41
C TYR A 69 -0.64 1.55 -12.39
N VAL A 70 -0.12 0.97 -11.31
CA VAL A 70 -0.94 0.36 -10.25
C VAL A 70 -1.40 1.41 -9.24
N THR A 71 -0.50 2.32 -8.86
CA THR A 71 -0.78 3.33 -7.84
C THR A 71 -1.50 4.56 -8.39
N GLY A 72 -1.32 4.90 -9.66
CA GLY A 72 -1.95 6.07 -10.30
C GLY A 72 -3.48 6.11 -10.19
N PRO A 73 -4.21 5.04 -10.58
CA PRO A 73 -5.66 4.99 -10.45
C PRO A 73 -6.14 5.15 -9.01
N VAL A 74 -5.43 4.57 -8.05
CA VAL A 74 -5.77 4.64 -6.62
C VAL A 74 -5.45 6.04 -6.06
N ALA A 75 -4.31 6.60 -6.40
CA ALA A 75 -3.89 7.94 -5.95
C ALA A 75 -4.87 9.02 -6.39
N GLY A 76 -5.58 8.84 -7.51
CA GLY A 76 -6.61 9.75 -8.00
C GLY A 76 -7.96 9.65 -7.30
N LEU A 77 -8.22 8.63 -6.47
CA LEU A 77 -9.49 8.46 -5.77
C LEU A 77 -9.66 9.49 -4.66
N LYS A 78 -10.88 9.99 -4.46
CA LYS A 78 -11.19 10.78 -3.26
C LYS A 78 -10.99 9.91 -2.00
N PRO A 79 -10.32 10.42 -0.96
CA PRO A 79 -10.23 9.70 0.31
C PRO A 79 -11.59 9.51 0.98
N ASN A 80 -12.46 10.53 0.86
CA ASN A 80 -13.85 10.49 1.28
C ASN A 80 -14.77 10.57 0.05
N PRO A 81 -15.33 9.43 -0.44
CA PRO A 81 -16.24 9.41 -1.57
C PRO A 81 -17.54 10.19 -1.34
N LEU A 82 -17.93 10.37 -0.07
CA LEU A 82 -19.14 11.09 0.34
C LEU A 82 -18.90 12.58 0.58
N ALA A 83 -17.67 13.08 0.37
CA ALA A 83 -17.33 14.48 0.55
C ALA A 83 -18.24 15.41 -0.28
N GLY A 84 -18.87 16.37 0.39
CA GLY A 84 -19.80 17.32 -0.22
C GLY A 84 -21.21 16.78 -0.45
N THR A 85 -21.54 15.60 0.07
CA THR A 85 -22.91 15.08 0.10
C THR A 85 -23.58 15.40 1.44
N GLY A 86 -24.92 15.44 1.47
CA GLY A 86 -25.67 15.65 2.71
C GLY A 86 -25.62 14.48 3.70
N VAL A 87 -24.92 13.40 3.36
CA VAL A 87 -24.74 12.20 4.19
C VAL A 87 -23.25 11.92 4.46
N ASP A 88 -22.39 12.92 4.29
CA ASP A 88 -20.97 12.82 4.61
C ASP A 88 -20.79 12.55 6.11
N PRO A 89 -20.30 11.37 6.52
CA PRO A 89 -20.13 11.07 7.93
C PRO A 89 -19.07 11.95 8.59
N LEU A 90 -18.08 12.43 7.83
CA LEU A 90 -16.99 13.26 8.36
C LEU A 90 -17.42 14.70 8.63
N ASP A 91 -18.59 15.10 8.12
CA ASP A 91 -19.21 16.37 8.44
C ASP A 91 -20.05 16.31 9.74
N ASN A 92 -20.18 15.15 10.38
CA ASN A 92 -20.83 15.01 11.69
C ASN A 92 -19.87 15.37 12.85
N GLY A 93 -19.30 16.57 12.80
CA GLY A 93 -18.30 17.00 13.77
C GLY A 93 -18.88 17.58 15.07
N VAL A 94 -18.15 17.35 16.16
CA VAL A 94 -18.39 17.97 17.47
C VAL A 94 -17.29 18.98 17.77
N SER A 95 -17.63 20.04 18.50
CA SER A 95 -16.65 21.05 18.92
C SER A 95 -16.89 21.47 20.36
N THR A 96 -15.82 21.80 21.07
CA THR A 96 -15.85 22.38 22.40
C THR A 96 -15.06 23.68 22.40
N GLN A 97 -15.46 24.61 23.27
CA GLN A 97 -14.75 25.85 23.52
C GLN A 97 -14.68 26.04 25.03
N VAL A 98 -13.50 26.41 25.52
CA VAL A 98 -13.27 26.72 26.93
C VAL A 98 -12.94 28.20 27.00
N ALA A 99 -13.75 28.97 27.74
CA ALA A 99 -13.61 30.42 27.85
C ALA A 99 -13.48 31.12 26.47
N ASP A 100 -12.49 31.99 26.30
CA ASP A 100 -12.18 32.79 25.12
C ASP A 100 -11.13 32.15 24.19
N PHE A 101 -10.72 30.90 24.46
CA PHE A 101 -9.82 30.17 23.56
C PHE A 101 -10.49 29.85 22.23
N LYS A 102 -9.67 29.56 21.20
CA LYS A 102 -10.17 29.06 19.92
C LYS A 102 -10.89 27.72 20.13
N PRO A 103 -12.09 27.53 19.56
CA PRO A 103 -12.79 26.26 19.60
C PRO A 103 -11.93 25.14 19.00
N VAL A 104 -11.98 23.96 19.62
CA VAL A 104 -11.40 22.74 19.08
C VAL A 104 -12.53 21.80 18.69
N GLY A 105 -12.40 21.14 17.55
CA GLY A 105 -13.43 20.23 17.08
C GLY A 105 -12.88 19.10 16.25
N SER A 106 -13.64 18.02 16.16
CA SER A 106 -13.24 16.82 15.41
C SER A 106 -13.04 17.11 13.92
N ARG A 107 -13.76 18.09 13.35
CA ARG A 107 -13.58 18.52 11.95
C ARG A 107 -12.17 19.01 11.65
N MET A 108 -11.45 19.56 12.63
CA MET A 108 -10.06 20.00 12.44
C MET A 108 -9.12 18.81 12.16
N LEU A 109 -9.46 17.62 12.66
CA LEU A 109 -8.70 16.39 12.47
C LEU A 109 -9.13 15.63 11.21
N THR A 110 -10.39 15.76 10.81
CA THR A 110 -10.93 15.07 9.62
C THR A 110 -10.88 15.92 8.35
N ALA A 111 -10.67 17.24 8.45
CA ALA A 111 -10.59 18.16 7.30
C ALA A 111 -9.58 17.70 6.23
N PRO A 112 -8.34 17.27 6.57
CA PRO A 112 -7.38 16.82 5.56
C PRO A 112 -7.86 15.62 4.71
N ILE A 113 -8.76 14.80 5.27
CA ILE A 113 -9.34 13.64 4.56
C ILE A 113 -10.62 14.03 3.82
N THR A 114 -11.39 14.96 4.38
CA THR A 114 -12.67 15.41 3.84
C THR A 114 -12.49 16.34 2.63
N GLU A 115 -11.52 17.25 2.69
CA GLU A 115 -11.28 18.28 1.67
C GLU A 115 -10.31 17.82 0.57
N ALA A 116 -9.58 16.73 0.80
CA ALA A 116 -8.65 16.19 -0.17
C ALA A 116 -9.38 15.75 -1.45
N ARG A 117 -8.95 16.31 -2.59
CA ARG A 117 -9.50 15.95 -3.91
C ARG A 117 -9.05 14.56 -4.36
N SER A 118 -7.95 14.06 -3.83
CA SER A 118 -7.39 12.75 -4.15
C SER A 118 -6.55 12.17 -3.01
N LEU A 119 -6.39 10.85 -2.95
CA LEU A 119 -5.51 10.17 -2.00
C LEU A 119 -4.07 10.67 -2.12
N GLY A 120 -3.60 10.93 -3.34
CA GLY A 120 -2.27 11.51 -3.57
C GLY A 120 -2.10 12.97 -3.10
N SER A 121 -3.19 13.66 -2.74
CA SER A 121 -3.15 15.01 -2.14
C SER A 121 -3.14 15.00 -0.61
N VAL A 122 -3.34 13.83 0.02
CA VAL A 122 -3.24 13.70 1.48
C VAL A 122 -1.76 13.79 1.87
N PRO A 123 -1.37 14.67 2.82
CA PRO A 123 0.04 15.00 3.07
C PRO A 123 0.97 13.80 3.27
N VAL A 124 0.55 12.81 4.07
CA VAL A 124 1.36 11.61 4.35
C VAL A 124 1.43 10.68 3.13
N VAL A 125 0.31 10.51 2.42
CA VAL A 125 0.24 9.64 1.23
C VAL A 125 1.07 10.22 0.09
N HIS A 126 1.06 11.55 -0.08
CA HIS A 126 1.88 12.26 -1.06
C HIS A 126 3.37 11.98 -0.88
N GLN A 127 3.87 12.04 0.36
CA GLN A 127 5.28 11.76 0.66
C GLN A 127 5.66 10.32 0.34
N ILE A 128 4.80 9.37 0.70
CA ILE A 128 5.01 7.94 0.40
C ILE A 128 5.03 7.72 -1.11
N LEU A 129 4.02 8.21 -1.85
CA LEU A 129 3.96 8.05 -3.30
C LEU A 129 5.16 8.71 -4.00
N GLY A 130 5.58 9.89 -3.53
CA GLY A 130 6.77 10.57 -4.03
C GLY A 130 8.02 9.69 -3.90
N ALA A 131 8.22 9.06 -2.73
CA ALA A 131 9.35 8.16 -2.48
C ALA A 131 9.32 6.86 -3.30
N LEU A 132 8.14 6.41 -3.74
CA LEU A 132 8.00 5.23 -4.61
C LEU A 132 8.33 5.54 -6.09
N THR A 133 8.28 6.82 -6.47
CA THR A 133 8.47 7.27 -7.86
C THR A 133 9.76 8.07 -8.08
N SER A 134 10.48 8.41 -7.01
CA SER A 134 11.73 9.18 -7.02
C SER A 134 12.96 8.33 -7.31
#